data_AF-A0A7V4TXB7-F1
#
_entry.id   AF-A0A7V4TXB7-F1
#
_cell.length_a   1.000
_cell.length_b   1.000
_cell.length_c   1.000
_cell.angle_alpha   90.00
_cell.angle_beta   90.00
_cell.angle_gamma   90.00
#
_symmetry.space_group_name_H-M   'P 1'
#
loop_
_entity.id
_entity.type
_entity.pdbx_description
1 polymer ?
#
loop_
_entity_poly.entity_id
_entity_poly.type
_entity_poly.pdbx_seq_one_letter_code
_entity_poly.pdbx_strand_id
1 'polypeptide(L)'
;MRSARELLQDILDAIARIERYAACGQETFEQDELVQVWVLYHIQLIGEAAAQLGKAFHEAYPEVPWPQIVAMRNLLVHRYFGVDLEEVWKTVEKDLPDLQRKIEALVRKLEEPGRGE
;
A
#
# COMPACT_ATOMS: atom_id res chain seq x y z
N MET A 1 13.00 7.72 14.88
CA MET A 1 12.31 6.55 14.31
C MET A 1 10.84 6.89 14.23
N ARG A 2 10.18 6.64 13.09
CA ARG A 2 8.74 6.88 12.95
C ARG A 2 7.96 5.85 13.76
N SER A 3 6.84 6.26 14.34
CA SER A 3 5.93 5.38 15.06
C SER A 3 5.16 4.48 14.08
N ALA A 4 4.63 3.36 14.58
CA ALA A 4 3.78 2.48 13.77
C ALA A 4 2.58 3.23 13.19
N ARG A 5 1.97 4.14 13.96
CA ARG A 5 0.84 4.97 13.49
C ARG A 5 1.23 5.87 12.33
N GLU A 6 2.39 6.53 12.39
CA GLU A 6 2.86 7.36 11.27
C GLU A 6 3.10 6.55 10.00
N LEU A 7 3.64 5.32 10.14
CA LEU A 7 3.85 4.42 9.00
C LEU A 7 2.54 3.90 8.40
N LEU A 8 1.55 3.57 9.24
CA LEU A 8 0.21 3.22 8.76
C LEU A 8 -0.45 4.41 8.05
N GLN A 9 -0.26 5.63 8.55
CA GLN A 9 -0.76 6.83 7.88
C GLN A 9 -0.07 7.05 6.53
N ASP A 10 1.23 6.79 6.40
CA ASP A 10 1.91 6.85 5.10
C ASP A 10 1.29 5.89 4.08
N ILE A 11 0.91 4.69 4.51
CA ILE A 11 0.24 3.71 3.65
C ILE A 11 -1.10 4.27 3.17
N LEU A 12 -1.92 4.83 4.07
CA LEU A 12 -3.21 5.43 3.71
C LEU A 12 -3.04 6.63 2.77
N ASP A 13 -2.07 7.50 3.04
CA ASP A 13 -1.79 8.66 2.20
C ASP A 13 -1.33 8.24 0.80
N ALA A 14 -0.51 7.19 0.71
CA ALA A 14 -0.07 6.64 -0.57
C ALA A 14 -1.24 6.03 -1.36
N ILE A 15 -2.14 5.28 -0.70
CA ILE A 15 -3.36 4.75 -1.33
C ILE A 15 -4.22 5.89 -1.87
N ALA A 16 -4.52 6.91 -1.06
CA ALA A 16 -5.34 8.05 -1.49
C ALA A 16 -4.74 8.80 -2.69
N ARG A 17 -3.41 8.90 -2.76
CA ARG A 17 -2.70 9.51 -3.91
C ARG A 17 -2.79 8.67 -5.17
N ILE A 18 -2.84 7.33 -5.06
CA ILE A 18 -3.08 6.43 -6.19
C ILE A 18 -4.53 6.60 -6.66
N GLU A 19 -5.49 6.52 -5.76
CA GLU A 19 -6.92 6.60 -6.06
C GLU A 19 -7.31 7.88 -6.80
N ARG A 20 -6.69 9.01 -6.43
CA ARG A 20 -6.91 10.31 -7.10
C ARG A 20 -6.72 10.25 -8.62
N TYR A 21 -5.71 9.50 -9.09
CA TYR A 21 -5.43 9.37 -10.52
C TYR A 21 -6.07 8.11 -11.12
N ALA A 22 -6.25 7.05 -10.33
CA ALA A 22 -7.01 5.87 -10.75
C ALA A 22 -8.49 6.20 -11.04
N ALA A 23 -9.04 7.26 -10.44
CA ALA A 23 -10.37 7.77 -10.76
C ALA A 23 -10.55 8.19 -12.23
N CYS A 24 -9.45 8.43 -12.96
CA CYS A 24 -9.48 8.69 -14.40
C CYS A 24 -9.63 7.42 -15.25
N GLY A 25 -9.67 6.24 -14.63
CA GLY A 25 -9.89 4.94 -15.26
C GLY A 25 -8.63 4.25 -15.79
N GLN A 26 -8.79 2.96 -16.11
CA GLN A 26 -7.71 2.08 -16.57
C GLN A 26 -7.04 2.58 -17.85
N GLU A 27 -7.84 3.06 -18.82
CA GLU A 27 -7.32 3.56 -20.10
C GLU A 27 -6.35 4.72 -19.91
N THR A 28 -6.68 5.66 -19.01
CA THR A 28 -5.78 6.78 -18.67
C THR A 28 -4.47 6.28 -18.07
N PHE A 29 -4.54 5.30 -17.17
CA PHE A 29 -3.35 4.70 -16.58
C PHE A 29 -2.50 3.99 -17.66
N GLU A 30 -3.10 3.24 -18.58
CA GLU A 30 -2.35 2.51 -19.62
C GLU A 30 -1.72 3.43 -20.68
N GLN A 31 -2.30 4.60 -20.94
CA GLN A 31 -1.85 5.53 -21.97
C GLN A 31 -0.95 6.66 -21.46
N ASP A 32 -0.93 6.94 -20.15
CA ASP A 32 -0.16 8.02 -19.55
C ASP A 32 1.00 7.50 -18.68
N GLU A 33 2.22 7.60 -19.20
CA GLU A 33 3.45 7.20 -18.51
C GLU A 33 3.63 7.92 -17.15
N LEU A 34 3.21 9.18 -17.03
CA LEU A 34 3.32 9.91 -15.76
C LEU A 34 2.37 9.32 -14.72
N VAL A 35 1.18 8.90 -15.13
CA VAL A 35 0.22 8.22 -14.24
C VAL A 35 0.77 6.84 -13.85
N GLN A 36 1.36 6.09 -14.78
CA GLN A 36 2.01 4.81 -14.48
C GLN A 36 3.10 4.98 -13.43
N VAL A 37 4.05 5.87 -13.69
CA VAL A 37 5.17 6.16 -12.77
C VAL A 37 4.67 6.63 -11.42
N TRP A 38 3.64 7.48 -11.39
CA TRP A 38 3.03 7.97 -10.15
C TRP A 38 2.44 6.82 -9.31
N VAL A 39 1.65 5.94 -9.94
CA VAL A 39 1.03 4.79 -9.26
C VAL A 39 2.10 3.83 -8.74
N LEU A 40 3.06 3.47 -9.60
CA LEU A 40 4.16 2.57 -9.25
C LEU A 40 4.98 3.10 -8.07
N TYR A 41 5.30 4.39 -8.08
CA TYR A 41 6.03 5.04 -6.99
C TYR A 41 5.29 4.93 -5.66
N HIS A 42 3.97 5.19 -5.64
CA HIS A 42 3.20 5.11 -4.40
C HIS A 42 3.02 3.66 -3.92
N ILE A 43 2.94 2.67 -4.81
CA ILE A 43 2.97 1.24 -4.43
C ILE A 43 4.31 0.90 -3.74
N GLN A 44 5.43 1.43 -4.23
CA GLN A 44 6.73 1.24 -3.57
C GLN A 44 6.75 1.88 -2.17
N LEU A 45 6.18 3.08 -2.00
CA LEU A 45 6.07 3.73 -0.68
C LEU A 45 5.25 2.91 0.31
N ILE A 46 4.15 2.29 -0.14
CA ILE A 46 3.35 1.37 0.68
C ILE A 46 4.22 0.20 1.17
N GLY A 47 4.96 -0.44 0.27
CA GLY A 47 5.85 -1.56 0.61
C GLY A 47 6.97 -1.17 1.56
N GLU A 48 7.53 0.03 1.41
CA GLU A 48 8.58 0.56 2.28
C GLU A 48 8.06 0.87 3.69
N ALA A 49 6.92 1.55 3.79
CA ALA A 49 6.26 1.80 5.08
C ALA A 49 5.90 0.49 5.79
N ALA A 50 5.38 -0.49 5.05
CA ALA A 50 5.10 -1.82 5.58
C ALA A 50 6.36 -2.52 6.09
N ALA A 51 7.49 -2.42 5.39
CA ALA A 51 8.76 -3.02 5.81
C ALA A 51 9.27 -2.41 7.12
N GLN A 52 9.11 -1.09 7.30
CA GLN A 52 9.57 -0.37 8.48
C GLN A 52 8.78 -0.69 9.76
N LEU A 53 7.54 -1.19 9.65
CA LEU A 53 6.77 -1.66 10.80
C LEU A 53 7.46 -2.83 11.53
N GLY A 54 8.22 -3.65 10.79
CA GLY A 54 9.04 -4.72 11.33
C GLY A 54 8.24 -5.97 11.74
N LYS A 55 9.00 -7.05 11.94
CA LYS A 55 8.47 -8.40 12.15
C LYS A 55 7.51 -8.52 13.33
N ALA A 56 7.84 -7.92 14.47
CA ALA A 56 6.99 -8.00 15.67
C ALA A 56 5.61 -7.37 15.45
N PHE A 57 5.55 -6.26 14.70
CA PHE A 57 4.27 -5.65 14.33
C PHE A 57 3.50 -6.53 13.35
N HIS A 58 4.19 -7.12 12.37
CA HIS A 58 3.56 -8.02 11.40
C HIS A 58 2.95 -9.26 12.07
N GLU A 59 3.63 -9.83 13.06
CA GLU A 59 3.14 -10.97 13.84
C GLU A 59 1.96 -10.61 14.76
N ALA A 60 1.93 -9.37 15.27
CA ALA A 60 0.81 -8.88 16.09
C ALA A 60 -0.46 -8.62 15.28
N TYR A 61 -0.35 -8.34 13.98
CA TYR A 61 -1.47 -8.00 13.09
C TYR A 61 -1.48 -8.86 11.82
N PRO A 62 -1.65 -10.19 11.92
CA PRO A 62 -1.55 -11.11 10.79
C PRO A 62 -2.74 -11.02 9.82
N GLU A 63 -3.79 -10.25 10.13
CA GLU A 63 -4.91 -10.00 9.22
C GLU A 63 -4.51 -9.21 7.97
N VAL A 64 -3.38 -8.51 8.02
CA VAL A 64 -2.79 -7.81 6.88
C VAL A 64 -1.69 -8.70 6.25
N PRO A 65 -1.70 -8.89 4.93
CA PRO A 65 -0.70 -9.70 4.23
C PRO A 65 0.65 -8.97 4.09
N TRP A 66 1.30 -8.68 5.22
CA TRP A 66 2.56 -7.91 5.25
C TRP A 66 3.66 -8.48 4.35
N PRO A 67 3.93 -9.80 4.32
CA PRO A 67 4.96 -10.33 3.44
C PRO A 67 4.72 -10.00 1.96
N GLN A 68 3.47 -10.05 1.51
CA GLN A 68 3.08 -9.73 0.14
C GLN A 68 3.26 -8.23 -0.14
N ILE A 69 2.84 -7.37 0.79
CA ILE A 69 2.97 -5.90 0.65
C ILE A 69 4.44 -5.47 0.61
N VAL A 70 5.28 -6.06 1.47
CA VAL A 70 6.72 -5.81 1.46
C VAL A 70 7.36 -6.33 0.16
N ALA A 71 6.90 -7.47 -0.34
CA ALA A 71 7.38 -8.03 -1.61
C ALA A 71 6.98 -7.18 -2.84
N MET A 72 5.86 -6.45 -2.79
CA MET A 72 5.45 -5.54 -3.88
C MET A 72 6.51 -4.47 -4.20
N ARG A 73 7.31 -4.04 -3.21
CA ARG A 73 8.48 -3.18 -3.45
C ARG A 73 9.46 -3.79 -4.46
N ASN A 74 9.63 -5.11 -4.42
CA ASN A 74 10.59 -5.82 -5.27
C ASN A 74 9.98 -6.21 -6.63
N LEU A 75 8.66 -6.43 -6.71
CA LEU A 75 7.97 -6.79 -7.95
C LEU A 75 8.12 -5.71 -9.03
N LEU A 76 8.12 -4.43 -8.61
CA LEU A 76 8.26 -3.28 -9.51
C LEU A 76 9.71 -2.99 -9.93
N VAL A 77 10.69 -3.46 -9.16
CA VAL A 77 12.12 -3.22 -9.42
C VAL A 77 12.73 -4.33 -10.29
N HIS A 78 12.26 -5.58 -10.15
CA HIS A 78 12.81 -6.72 -10.90
C HIS A 78 12.30 -6.84 -12.36
N ARG A 79 11.24 -6.10 -12.73
CA ARG A 79 10.70 -6.03 -14.10
C ARG A 79 10.88 -4.66 -14.76
N TYR A 80 12.00 -3.98 -14.50
CA TYR A 80 12.39 -2.73 -15.18
C TYR A 80 12.34 -2.86 -16.73
N PHE A 81 12.40 -4.09 -17.26
CA PHE A 81 11.86 -4.45 -18.56
C PHE A 81 10.56 -5.26 -18.39
N GLY A 82 9.41 -4.62 -18.62
CA GLY A 82 8.11 -5.31 -18.71
C GLY A 82 7.34 -5.43 -17.39
N VAL A 83 7.06 -4.31 -16.71
CA VAL A 83 6.00 -4.27 -15.70
C VAL A 83 4.68 -4.60 -16.39
N ASP A 84 3.97 -5.59 -15.83
CA ASP A 84 2.64 -5.96 -16.29
C ASP A 84 1.63 -4.92 -15.77
N LEU A 85 1.30 -3.95 -16.62
CA LEU A 85 0.38 -2.85 -16.28
C LEU A 85 -1.01 -3.38 -15.90
N GLU A 86 -1.44 -4.50 -16.47
CA GLU A 86 -2.72 -5.13 -16.13
C GLU A 86 -2.70 -5.65 -14.68
N GLU A 87 -1.60 -6.27 -14.27
CA GLU A 87 -1.43 -6.75 -12.89
C GLU A 87 -1.33 -5.59 -11.88
N VAL A 88 -0.66 -4.50 -12.26
CA VAL A 88 -0.61 -3.27 -11.45
C VAL A 88 -2.02 -2.69 -11.30
N TRP A 89 -2.77 -2.62 -12.39
CA TRP A 89 -4.14 -2.10 -12.34
C TRP A 89 -5.06 -2.97 -11.49
N LYS A 90 -4.96 -4.30 -11.56
CA LYS A 90 -5.67 -5.23 -10.65
C LYS A 90 -5.35 -4.94 -9.19
N THR A 91 -4.09 -4.67 -8.88
CA THR A 91 -3.67 -4.29 -7.52
C THR A 91 -4.39 -3.02 -7.09
N VAL A 92 -4.45 -2.01 -7.96
CA VAL A 92 -5.12 -0.73 -7.69
C VAL A 92 -6.62 -0.91 -7.44
N GLU A 93 -7.32 -1.69 -8.28
CA GLU A 93 -8.78 -1.84 -8.17
C GLU A 93 -9.24 -2.79 -7.07
N LYS A 94 -8.46 -3.84 -6.76
CA LYS A 94 -8.91 -4.93 -5.90
C LYS A 94 -8.18 -4.96 -4.56
N ASP A 95 -6.86 -4.86 -4.59
CA ASP A 95 -6.04 -5.10 -3.40
C ASP A 95 -5.90 -3.84 -2.54
N LEU A 96 -5.74 -2.66 -3.16
CA LEU A 96 -5.61 -1.41 -2.40
C LEU A 96 -6.86 -1.07 -1.58
N PRO A 97 -8.11 -1.22 -2.06
CA PRO A 97 -9.29 -0.96 -1.24
C PRO A 97 -9.44 -1.93 -0.06
N ASP A 98 -9.01 -3.20 -0.21
CA ASP A 98 -8.95 -4.14 0.92
C ASP A 98 -7.87 -3.75 1.93
N LEU A 99 -6.68 -3.41 1.44
CA LEU A 99 -5.58 -2.95 2.26
C LEU A 99 -5.98 -1.70 3.05
N GLN A 100 -6.55 -0.69 2.40
CA GLN A 100 -7.01 0.54 3.04
C GLN A 100 -7.94 0.24 4.21
N ARG A 101 -8.97 -0.57 4.00
CA ARG A 101 -9.93 -0.94 5.06
C ARG A 101 -9.25 -1.60 6.26
N LYS A 102 -8.28 -2.48 6.00
CA LYS A 102 -7.49 -3.13 7.07
C LYS A 102 -6.61 -2.14 7.81
N ILE A 103 -5.91 -1.25 7.10
CA ILE A 103 -5.05 -0.23 7.72
C ILE A 103 -5.88 0.77 8.53
N GLU A 104 -7.02 1.24 8.01
CA GLU A 104 -7.94 2.10 8.76
C GLU A 104 -8.43 1.43 10.05
N ALA A 105 -8.76 0.14 10.00
CA ALA A 105 -9.13 -0.63 11.18
C ALA A 105 -7.97 -0.73 12.19
N LEU A 106 -6.74 -0.94 11.72
CA LEU A 106 -5.54 -0.96 12.58
C LEU A 106 -5.26 0.40 13.23
N VAL A 107 -5.37 1.50 12.47
CA VAL A 107 -5.19 2.85 13.01
C VAL A 107 -6.20 3.10 14.14
N ARG A 108 -7.48 2.73 13.93
CA ARG A 108 -8.52 2.84 14.97
C ARG A 108 -8.20 1.99 16.20
N LYS A 109 -7.76 0.73 16.01
CA LYS A 109 -7.35 -0.16 17.13
C LYS A 109 -6.20 0.43 17.95
N LEU A 110 -5.26 1.13 17.30
CA LEU A 110 -4.13 1.79 17.96
C LEU A 110 -4.52 3.13 18.63
N GLU A 111 -5.63 3.74 18.21
CA GLU A 111 -6.18 4.95 18.81
C GLU A 111 -7.04 4.67 20.04
N GLU A 112 -7.67 3.50 20.13
CA GLU A 112 -8.40 3.08 21.32
C GLU A 112 -7.39 2.78 22.45
N PRO A 113 -7.29 3.62 23.50
CA PRO A 113 -6.48 3.29 24.65
C PRO A 113 -7.10 2.05 25.29
N GLY A 114 -6.27 1.05 25.57
CA GLY A 114 -6.69 -0.29 25.99
C GLY A 114 -8.01 -0.33 26.75
N ARG A 115 -9.00 -1.02 26.19
CA ARG A 115 -10.10 -1.53 27.02
C ARG A 115 -9.45 -2.44 28.06
N GLY A 116 -9.52 -1.95 29.29
CA GLY A 116 -8.78 -2.41 30.45
C GLY A 116 -8.64 -3.92 30.62
N GLU A 117 -7.46 -4.29 31.10
CA GLU A 117 -7.35 -5.30 32.15
C GLU A 117 -7.44 -4.59 33.51
#